data_AF-A0A7V4W9J7-F1
#
_entry.id   AF-A0A7V4W9J7-F1
#
_cell.length_a   1.000
_cell.length_b   1.000
_cell.length_c   1.000
_cell.angle_alpha   90.00
_cell.angle_beta   90.00
_cell.angle_gamma   90.00
#
_symmetry.space_group_name_H-M   'P 1'
#
loop_
_entity.id
_entity.type
_entity.pdbx_description
1 polymer ?
#
loop_
_entity_poly.entity_id
_entity_poly.type
_entity_poly.pdbx_seq_one_letter_code
_entity_poly.pdbx_strand_id
1 'polypeptide(L)'
;MRHSSRESSSNTDLRNQRNSQRAFTLIELLITTAILGIVLTSVCGIYFSTSKEWERQQGEAEALMATSRTCSRLADYISQATGAALDSRFSANDTLLLNMPADQASGIYVPTWSGGKVQYRSGVWLVFYLSDSTGSIFKTGNILWGGTITGGGYPWGVNPDAAWSMYYNTGKGRIAPLVSISFSIDSTGTRPSVTVRAVARYKTGSTYEQITQSRIVCLRNAN
;
A
#
# COMPACT_ATOMS: atom_id res chain seq x y z
N MET A 1 -71.31 -70.68 -27.54
CA MET A 1 -71.45 -69.24 -27.85
C MET A 1 -70.29 -68.51 -27.18
N ARG A 2 -69.43 -67.85 -27.98
CA ARG A 2 -68.40 -66.84 -27.61
C ARG A 2 -67.27 -67.30 -26.67
N HIS A 3 -66.04 -67.42 -27.22
CA HIS A 3 -64.96 -66.42 -27.15
C HIS A 3 -64.57 -66.12 -25.70
N SER A 4 -63.33 -66.30 -25.24
CA SER A 4 -62.14 -65.67 -25.82
C SER A 4 -60.92 -65.98 -24.93
N SER A 5 -59.74 -66.13 -25.56
CA SER A 5 -58.45 -65.56 -25.10
C SER A 5 -57.76 -66.22 -23.89
N ARG A 6 -56.43 -66.36 -23.81
CA ARG A 6 -55.31 -65.87 -24.63
C ARG A 6 -54.01 -66.48 -24.06
N GLU A 7 -53.07 -66.81 -24.96
CA GLU A 7 -51.65 -66.39 -24.95
C GLU A 7 -50.92 -66.41 -23.59
N SER A 8 -50.02 -67.36 -23.31
CA SER A 8 -48.64 -67.40 -23.84
C SER A 8 -48.02 -66.01 -24.01
N SER A 9 -47.24 -65.57 -23.02
CA SER A 9 -46.01 -64.75 -23.15
C SER A 9 -45.80 -63.92 -21.88
N SER A 10 -44.69 -64.19 -21.18
CA SER A 10 -43.87 -63.21 -20.45
C SER A 10 -43.04 -63.96 -19.40
N ASN A 11 -42.03 -64.69 -19.88
CA ASN A 11 -40.88 -65.09 -19.06
C ASN A 11 -39.58 -64.60 -19.73
N THR A 12 -39.70 -63.49 -20.45
CA THR A 12 -38.63 -62.61 -20.90
C THR A 12 -38.77 -61.36 -20.04
N ASP A 13 -37.86 -61.14 -19.08
CA ASP A 13 -37.46 -59.79 -18.58
C ASP A 13 -36.98 -59.73 -17.12
N LEU A 14 -36.42 -60.80 -16.54
CA LEU A 14 -35.71 -60.66 -15.25
C LEU A 14 -34.35 -61.34 -15.20
N ARG A 15 -33.72 -61.60 -16.35
CA ARG A 15 -32.41 -62.28 -16.40
C ARG A 15 -31.25 -61.46 -16.95
N ASN A 16 -31.41 -60.18 -17.26
CA ASN A 16 -30.31 -59.39 -17.81
C ASN A 16 -30.07 -58.00 -17.19
N GLN A 17 -30.53 -57.79 -15.95
CA GLN A 17 -29.96 -56.77 -15.06
C GLN A 17 -29.28 -57.43 -13.87
N ARG A 18 -28.53 -58.51 -14.13
CA ARG A 18 -27.59 -59.04 -13.16
C ARG A 18 -26.38 -58.12 -13.19
N ASN A 19 -26.43 -57.10 -12.33
CA ASN A 19 -25.30 -56.44 -11.71
C ASN A 19 -23.96 -56.72 -12.40
N SER A 20 -23.63 -55.98 -13.46
CA SER A 20 -22.22 -55.71 -13.77
C SER A 20 -21.69 -54.72 -12.73
N GLN A 21 -21.73 -55.10 -11.45
CA GLN A 21 -20.76 -54.59 -10.49
C GLN A 21 -19.46 -55.27 -10.85
N ARG A 22 -18.78 -54.74 -11.87
CA ARG A 22 -17.39 -55.08 -12.16
C ARG A 22 -16.61 -54.77 -10.89
N ALA A 23 -16.21 -55.81 -10.17
CA ALA A 23 -15.26 -55.67 -9.08
C ALA A 23 -13.99 -55.05 -9.68
N PHE A 24 -13.68 -53.82 -9.30
CA PHE A 24 -12.42 -53.17 -9.64
C PHE A 24 -11.29 -54.11 -9.23
N THR A 25 -10.39 -54.42 -10.16
CA THR A 25 -9.25 -55.27 -9.83
C THR A 25 -8.32 -54.51 -8.89
N LEU A 26 -7.77 -55.18 -7.86
CA LEU A 26 -6.87 -54.55 -6.88
C LEU A 26 -5.68 -53.84 -7.55
N ILE A 27 -5.22 -54.38 -8.68
CA ILE A 27 -4.18 -53.81 -9.53
C ILE A 27 -4.63 -52.46 -10.13
N GLU A 28 -5.86 -52.37 -10.64
CA GLU A 28 -6.41 -51.13 -11.18
C GLU A 28 -6.57 -50.05 -10.11
N LEU A 29 -6.90 -50.44 -8.88
CA LEU A 29 -6.92 -49.51 -7.74
C LEU A 29 -5.51 -49.04 -7.33
N LEU A 30 -4.50 -49.92 -7.37
CA LEU A 30 -3.11 -49.54 -7.14
C LEU A 30 -2.57 -48.59 -8.23
N ILE A 31 -2.88 -48.85 -9.49
CA ILE A 31 -2.46 -47.98 -10.61
C ILE A 31 -3.14 -46.62 -10.51
N THR A 32 -4.44 -46.56 -10.26
CA THR A 32 -5.18 -45.30 -10.14
C THR A 32 -4.72 -44.47 -8.94
N THR A 33 -4.46 -45.10 -7.79
CA THR A 33 -3.91 -44.40 -6.61
C THR A 33 -2.48 -43.89 -6.85
N ALA A 34 -1.64 -44.65 -7.55
CA ALA A 34 -0.30 -44.21 -7.93
C ALA A 34 -0.34 -42.99 -8.87
N ILE A 35 -1.17 -43.04 -9.91
CA ILE A 35 -1.37 -41.92 -10.84
C ILE A 35 -1.91 -40.70 -10.09
N LEU A 36 -2.90 -40.89 -9.21
CA LEU A 36 -3.48 -39.83 -8.40
C LEU A 36 -2.42 -39.17 -7.50
N GLY A 37 -1.54 -39.95 -6.87
CA GLY A 37 -0.45 -39.43 -6.03
C GLY A 37 0.53 -38.55 -6.82
N ILE A 38 0.91 -38.97 -8.04
CA ILE A 38 1.79 -38.20 -8.92
C ILE A 38 1.12 -36.88 -9.35
N VAL A 39 -0.14 -36.95 -9.76
CA VAL A 39 -0.92 -35.77 -10.18
C VAL A 39 -1.08 -34.81 -9.01
N LEU A 40 -1.46 -35.31 -7.83
CA LEU A 40 -1.66 -34.48 -6.65
C LEU A 40 -0.36 -33.78 -6.23
N THR A 41 0.76 -34.50 -6.21
CA THR A 41 2.08 -33.92 -5.88
C THR A 41 2.46 -32.81 -6.85
N SER A 42 2.22 -33.02 -8.15
CA SER A 42 2.50 -32.02 -9.19
C SER A 42 1.63 -30.77 -9.03
N VAL A 43 0.33 -30.93 -8.79
CA VAL A 43 -0.62 -29.82 -8.57
C VAL A 43 -0.26 -29.06 -7.30
N CYS A 44 0.07 -29.74 -6.21
CA CYS A 44 0.53 -29.10 -4.98
C CYS A 44 1.82 -28.29 -5.20
N GLY A 45 2.79 -28.83 -5.95
CA GLY A 45 4.02 -28.12 -6.29
C GLY A 45 3.78 -26.82 -7.06
N ILE A 46 2.91 -26.88 -8.07
CA ILE A 46 2.50 -25.69 -8.85
C ILE A 46 1.81 -24.67 -7.93
N TYR A 47 0.86 -25.12 -7.11
CA TYR A 47 0.12 -24.25 -6.20
C TYR A 47 1.06 -23.51 -5.22
N PHE A 48 2.01 -24.21 -4.60
CA PHE A 48 2.98 -23.58 -3.71
C PHE A 48 3.89 -22.58 -4.42
N SER A 49 4.32 -22.91 -5.66
CA SER A 49 5.12 -21.99 -6.47
C SER A 49 4.37 -20.71 -6.78
N THR A 50 3.14 -20.83 -7.30
CA THR A 50 2.28 -19.70 -7.63
C THR A 50 1.94 -18.85 -6.41
N SER A 51 1.69 -19.48 -5.25
CA SER A 51 1.37 -18.76 -4.01
C SER A 51 2.54 -17.89 -3.53
N LYS A 52 3.77 -18.40 -3.59
CA LYS A 52 4.97 -17.62 -3.22
C LYS A 52 5.20 -16.45 -4.17
N GLU A 53 4.99 -16.67 -5.46
CA GLU A 53 5.14 -15.61 -6.45
C GLU A 53 4.07 -14.53 -6.29
N TRP A 54 2.83 -14.91 -5.96
CA TRP A 54 1.76 -13.98 -5.65
C TRP A 54 2.11 -13.09 -4.43
N GLU A 55 2.58 -13.69 -3.34
CA GLU A 55 3.01 -12.94 -2.14
C GLU A 55 4.13 -11.94 -2.46
N ARG A 56 5.10 -12.34 -3.29
CA ARG A 56 6.19 -11.48 -3.74
C ARG A 56 5.66 -10.28 -4.52
N GLN A 57 4.83 -10.53 -5.53
CA GLN A 57 4.24 -9.48 -6.38
C GLN A 57 3.36 -8.53 -5.57
N GLN A 58 2.59 -9.06 -4.61
CA GLN A 58 1.78 -8.24 -3.72
C GLN A 58 2.65 -7.33 -2.84
N GLY A 59 3.70 -7.87 -2.23
CA GLY A 59 4.63 -7.09 -1.40
C GLY A 59 5.33 -5.99 -2.21
N GLU A 60 5.79 -6.31 -3.42
CA GLU A 60 6.40 -5.37 -4.34
C GLU A 60 5.44 -4.23 -4.72
N ALA A 61 4.19 -4.57 -5.07
CA ALA A 61 3.16 -3.59 -5.41
C ALA A 61 2.81 -2.67 -4.22
N GLU A 62 2.72 -3.20 -3.00
CA GLU A 62 2.48 -2.41 -1.79
C GLU A 62 3.63 -1.43 -1.52
N ALA A 63 4.89 -1.88 -1.66
CA ALA A 63 6.07 -1.03 -1.49
C ALA A 63 6.18 0.07 -2.57
N LEU A 64 5.87 -0.25 -3.83
CA LEU A 64 5.78 0.72 -4.93
C LEU A 64 4.67 1.75 -4.68
N MET A 65 3.50 1.31 -4.25
CA MET A 65 2.40 2.21 -3.92
C MET A 65 2.75 3.13 -2.74
N ALA A 66 3.39 2.62 -1.68
CA ALA A 66 3.77 3.41 -0.52
C ALA A 66 4.77 4.53 -0.88
N THR A 67 5.83 4.18 -1.61
CA THR A 67 6.86 5.14 -2.05
C THR A 67 6.29 6.16 -3.05
N SER A 68 5.50 5.72 -4.01
CA SER A 68 4.85 6.60 -5.00
C SER A 68 3.85 7.56 -4.36
N ARG A 69 2.99 7.07 -3.46
CA ARG A 69 2.05 7.92 -2.72
C ARG A 69 2.76 8.94 -1.84
N THR A 70 3.88 8.56 -1.21
CA THR A 70 4.71 9.48 -0.42
C THR A 70 5.19 10.64 -1.28
N CYS A 71 5.86 10.35 -2.39
CA CYS A 71 6.39 11.36 -3.29
C CYS A 71 5.29 12.20 -3.96
N SER A 72 4.14 11.59 -4.27
CA SER A 72 3.02 12.31 -4.89
C SER A 72 2.35 13.25 -3.90
N ARG A 73 1.94 12.75 -2.73
CA ARG A 73 1.23 13.56 -1.73
C ARG A 73 2.11 14.68 -1.17
N LEU A 74 3.38 14.40 -0.87
CA LEU A 74 4.28 15.45 -0.38
C LEU A 74 4.53 16.51 -1.44
N ALA A 75 4.60 16.15 -2.73
CA ALA A 75 4.75 17.12 -3.80
C ALA A 75 3.59 18.15 -3.86
N ASP A 76 2.36 17.71 -3.58
CA ASP A 76 1.20 18.60 -3.57
C ASP A 76 1.32 19.68 -2.49
N TYR A 77 1.89 19.35 -1.32
CA TYR A 77 2.14 20.33 -0.25
C TYR A 77 3.39 21.16 -0.52
N ILE A 78 4.49 20.54 -0.96
CA ILE A 78 5.75 21.24 -1.24
C ILE A 78 5.54 22.31 -2.32
N SER A 79 4.83 21.98 -3.40
CA SER A 79 4.56 22.94 -4.51
C SER A 79 3.72 24.16 -4.10
N GLN A 80 3.06 24.09 -2.95
CA GLN A 80 2.24 25.16 -2.40
C GLN A 80 2.92 25.92 -1.24
N ALA A 81 3.92 25.30 -0.61
CA ALA A 81 4.66 25.89 0.49
C ALA A 81 5.57 27.04 0.02
N THR A 82 5.70 28.07 0.84
CA THR A 82 6.58 29.22 0.58
C THR A 82 7.93 29.10 1.29
N GLY A 83 8.04 28.16 2.23
CA GLY A 83 9.28 27.85 2.91
C GLY A 83 9.33 26.39 3.32
N ALA A 84 10.53 25.86 3.45
CA ALA A 84 10.78 24.53 3.98
C ALA A 84 11.96 24.58 4.96
N ALA A 85 11.88 23.76 5.99
CA ALA A 85 12.99 23.50 6.92
C ALA A 85 13.07 21.99 7.15
N LEU A 86 14.29 21.49 7.38
CA LEU A 86 14.51 20.10 7.75
C LEU A 86 14.92 20.04 9.21
N ASP A 87 14.45 19.00 9.88
CA ASP A 87 15.00 18.58 11.15
C ASP A 87 15.35 17.09 11.08
N SER A 88 16.54 16.73 11.57
CA SER A 88 16.97 15.35 11.62
C SER A 88 16.39 14.69 12.86
N ARG A 89 15.44 13.77 12.67
CA ARG A 89 14.73 13.12 13.76
C ARG A 89 15.11 11.65 13.83
N PHE A 90 16.10 11.35 14.66
CA PHE A 90 16.78 10.04 14.70
C PHE A 90 17.59 9.78 13.42
N SER A 91 18.65 9.00 13.52
CA SER A 91 19.67 8.86 12.46
C SER A 91 19.20 8.32 11.10
N ALA A 92 17.93 7.89 10.98
CA ALA A 92 17.38 7.26 9.78
C ALA A 92 16.13 7.95 9.21
N ASN A 93 15.54 8.94 9.90
CA ASN A 93 14.29 9.58 9.47
C ASN A 93 14.39 11.10 9.57
N ASP A 94 14.21 11.76 8.44
CA ASP A 94 14.12 13.22 8.44
C ASP A 94 12.69 13.66 8.71
N THR A 95 12.55 14.85 9.28
CA THR A 95 11.29 15.56 9.40
C THR A 95 11.31 16.76 8.45
N LEU A 96 10.28 16.86 7.61
CA LEU A 96 10.07 18.00 6.73
C LEU A 96 9.07 18.95 7.37
N LEU A 97 9.49 20.19 7.59
CA LEU A 97 8.62 21.29 8.01
C LEU A 97 8.34 22.17 6.80
N LEU A 98 7.07 22.46 6.53
CA LEU A 98 6.64 23.33 5.43
C LEU A 98 5.86 24.51 5.97
N ASN A 99 6.21 25.72 5.53
CA ASN A 99 5.43 26.92 5.80
C ASN A 99 4.38 27.09 4.71
N MET A 100 3.10 26.99 5.09
CA MET A 100 1.99 27.21 4.18
C MET A 100 1.50 28.66 4.28
N PRO A 101 1.10 29.29 3.17
CA PRO A 101 0.54 30.65 3.24
C PRO A 101 -0.74 30.71 4.09
N ALA A 102 -1.04 31.88 4.68
CA ALA A 102 -2.27 32.07 5.46
C ALA A 102 -3.50 32.26 4.57
N ASP A 103 -3.32 32.95 3.45
CA ASP A 103 -4.41 33.41 2.60
C ASP A 103 -4.80 32.36 1.57
N GLN A 104 -6.05 31.92 1.61
CA GLN A 104 -6.63 30.99 0.66
C GLN A 104 -7.91 31.55 0.04
N ALA A 105 -8.05 31.36 -1.27
CA ALA A 105 -9.30 31.56 -1.99
C ALA A 105 -9.66 30.24 -2.68
N SER A 106 -10.81 29.65 -2.31
CA SER A 106 -11.29 28.37 -2.88
C SER A 106 -10.27 27.22 -2.79
N GLY A 107 -9.51 27.15 -1.69
CA GLY A 107 -8.50 26.10 -1.46
C GLY A 107 -7.16 26.32 -2.17
N ILE A 108 -6.99 27.45 -2.88
CA ILE A 108 -5.72 27.84 -3.50
C ILE A 108 -5.11 28.98 -2.70
N TYR A 109 -3.82 28.87 -2.38
CA TYR A 109 -3.09 29.95 -1.71
C TYR A 109 -2.89 31.14 -2.63
N VAL A 110 -3.36 32.31 -2.19
CA VAL A 110 -3.30 33.57 -2.93
C VAL A 110 -2.32 34.54 -2.26
N PRO A 111 -1.52 35.28 -3.03
CA PRO A 111 -0.65 36.28 -2.45
C PRO A 111 -1.46 37.55 -2.11
N THR A 112 -0.90 38.38 -1.25
CA THR A 112 -1.48 39.67 -0.86
C THR A 112 -0.56 40.81 -1.30
N TRP A 113 -1.15 41.95 -1.65
CA TRP A 113 -0.39 43.16 -1.92
C TRP A 113 -0.06 43.85 -0.59
N SER A 114 1.23 43.95 -0.26
CA SER A 114 1.66 44.55 1.00
C SER A 114 3.06 45.13 0.85
N GLY A 115 3.24 46.38 1.30
CA GLY A 115 4.53 47.08 1.19
C GLY A 115 5.01 47.29 -0.25
N GLY A 116 4.10 47.43 -1.23
CA GLY A 116 4.44 47.67 -2.64
C GLY A 116 4.92 46.43 -3.40
N LYS A 117 4.81 45.24 -2.82
CA LYS A 117 5.14 43.96 -3.46
C LYS A 117 4.05 42.92 -3.23
N VAL A 118 3.99 41.94 -4.13
CA VAL A 118 3.13 40.76 -4.00
C VAL A 118 3.84 39.79 -3.05
N GLN A 119 3.24 39.49 -1.90
CA GLN A 119 3.85 38.58 -0.93
C GLN A 119 2.82 37.64 -0.30
N TYR A 120 3.25 36.42 0.00
CA TYR A 120 2.46 35.46 0.77
C TYR A 120 2.64 35.73 2.27
N ARG A 121 1.53 35.85 3.00
CA ARG A 121 1.59 35.91 4.47
C ARG A 121 1.86 34.52 5.03
N SER A 122 2.77 34.42 5.99
CA SER A 122 3.05 33.17 6.69
C SER A 122 1.79 32.68 7.41
N GLY A 123 1.42 31.42 7.17
CA GLY A 123 0.27 30.78 7.78
C GLY A 123 0.68 29.66 8.73
N VAL A 124 0.07 28.49 8.53
CA VAL A 124 0.29 27.30 9.36
C VAL A 124 1.54 26.56 8.90
N TRP A 125 2.30 26.05 9.86
CA TRP A 125 3.39 25.12 9.58
C TRP A 125 2.87 23.68 9.56
N LEU A 126 3.13 22.99 8.46
CA LEU A 126 2.92 21.56 8.33
C LEU A 126 4.20 20.81 8.66
N VAL A 127 4.06 19.61 9.19
CA VAL A 127 5.17 18.74 9.53
C VAL A 127 4.91 17.34 9.01
N PHE A 128 5.92 16.74 8.37
CA PHE A 128 5.86 15.38 7.81
C PHE A 128 7.00 14.54 8.34
N TYR A 129 6.68 13.36 8.86
CA TYR A 129 7.63 12.46 9.55
C TYR A 129 7.14 11.02 9.52
N LEU A 130 8.01 10.06 9.85
CA LEU A 130 7.59 8.68 10.12
C LEU A 130 7.27 8.46 11.60
N SER A 131 6.18 7.75 11.88
CA SER A 131 5.79 7.31 13.22
C SER A 131 5.04 5.97 13.17
N ASP A 132 4.79 5.40 14.33
CA ASP A 132 3.89 4.26 14.52
C ASP A 132 2.40 4.70 14.42
N SER A 133 1.48 3.80 14.79
CA SER A 133 0.04 4.06 14.76
C SER A 133 -0.44 5.14 15.74
N THR A 134 0.39 5.57 16.69
CA THR A 134 0.03 6.65 17.64
C THR A 134 0.20 8.03 17.04
N GLY A 135 1.00 8.16 15.97
CA GLY A 135 1.36 9.44 15.38
C GLY A 135 2.23 10.33 16.26
N SER A 136 2.80 9.80 17.35
CA SER A 136 3.69 10.58 18.20
C SER A 136 5.01 10.90 17.50
N ILE A 137 5.38 12.19 17.48
CA ILE A 137 6.70 12.64 17.03
C ILE A 137 7.86 12.20 17.96
N PHE A 138 7.63 11.33 18.93
CA PHE A 138 8.70 10.69 19.72
C PHE A 138 8.78 9.18 19.49
N LYS A 139 7.94 8.63 18.61
CA LYS A 139 7.92 7.21 18.27
C LYS A 139 8.40 6.95 16.85
N THR A 140 9.19 5.90 16.69
CA THR A 140 9.61 5.41 15.37
C THR A 140 8.55 4.47 14.82
N GLY A 141 8.28 4.55 13.52
CA GLY A 141 7.43 3.59 12.84
C GLY A 141 7.55 3.71 11.33
N ASN A 142 6.63 3.06 10.63
CA ASN A 142 6.65 2.87 9.18
C ASN A 142 5.49 3.58 8.45
N ILE A 143 4.76 4.45 9.16
CA ILE A 143 3.62 5.21 8.63
C ILE A 143 4.06 6.65 8.41
N LEU A 144 3.78 7.20 7.23
CA LEU A 144 3.96 8.63 6.98
C LEU A 144 2.88 9.43 7.71
N TRP A 145 3.33 10.25 8.64
CA TRP A 145 2.51 11.19 9.38
C TRP A 145 2.58 12.59 8.79
N GLY A 146 1.41 13.22 8.68
CA GLY A 146 1.26 14.65 8.46
C GLY A 146 0.66 15.27 9.73
N GLY A 147 1.06 16.49 10.06
CA GLY A 147 0.51 17.22 11.19
C GLY A 147 0.68 18.71 11.02
N THR A 148 0.08 19.46 11.95
CA THR A 148 0.25 20.92 12.06
C THR A 148 1.09 21.25 13.28
N ILE A 149 1.87 22.32 13.22
CA ILE A 149 2.59 22.85 14.37
C ILE A 149 1.74 23.98 14.95
N THR A 150 1.30 23.80 16.20
CA THR A 150 0.50 24.77 16.96
C THR A 150 1.37 25.51 17.99
N GLY A 151 0.76 26.35 18.83
CA GLY A 151 1.47 27.10 19.88
C GLY A 151 2.35 26.19 20.74
N GLY A 152 3.60 26.59 20.96
CA GLY A 152 4.63 25.76 21.62
C GLY A 152 5.79 25.36 20.69
N GLY A 153 5.63 25.51 19.37
CA GLY A 153 6.71 25.31 18.40
C GLY A 153 7.08 23.84 18.19
N TYR A 154 8.05 23.59 17.30
CA TYR A 154 8.56 22.23 17.09
C TYR A 154 9.54 21.84 18.21
N PRO A 155 9.54 20.58 18.72
CA PRO A 155 8.66 19.46 18.37
C PRO A 155 7.38 19.35 19.21
N TRP A 156 7.26 20.09 20.32
CA TRP A 156 6.22 19.88 21.33
C TRP A 156 4.81 20.32 20.90
N GLY A 157 4.70 21.25 19.96
CA GLY A 157 3.45 21.76 19.41
C GLY A 157 2.92 20.96 18.21
N VAL A 158 3.51 19.81 17.89
CA VAL A 158 3.07 18.98 16.76
C VAL A 158 1.75 18.30 17.10
N ASN A 159 0.71 18.64 16.33
CA ASN A 159 -0.59 18.01 16.36
C ASN A 159 -0.75 17.06 15.15
N PRO A 160 -0.63 15.73 15.33
CA PRO A 160 -0.74 14.77 14.24
C PRO A 160 -2.15 14.71 13.64
N ASP A 161 -2.24 14.67 12.31
CA ASP A 161 -3.50 14.54 11.57
C ASP A 161 -3.78 13.06 11.24
N ALA A 162 -4.52 12.41 12.11
CA ALA A 162 -4.93 11.02 11.91
C ALA A 162 -5.85 10.84 10.67
N ALA A 163 -6.63 11.86 10.29
CA ALA A 163 -7.51 11.74 9.12
C ALA A 163 -6.69 11.69 7.82
N TRP A 164 -5.58 12.44 7.77
CA TRP A 164 -4.65 12.44 6.64
C TRP A 164 -3.76 11.18 6.59
N SER A 165 -3.32 10.69 7.75
CA SER A 165 -2.33 9.61 7.84
C SER A 165 -2.91 8.21 7.96
N MET A 166 -4.09 8.03 8.55
CA MET A 166 -4.61 6.73 8.95
C MET A 166 -5.91 6.38 8.22
N TYR A 167 -6.11 5.08 7.95
CA TYR A 167 -7.42 4.57 7.57
C TYR A 167 -8.30 4.51 8.84
N TYR A 168 -9.53 5.01 8.72
CA TYR A 168 -10.46 5.23 9.84
C TYR A 168 -10.61 4.00 10.75
N ASN A 169 -10.25 4.14 12.03
CA ASN A 169 -10.36 3.09 13.08
C ASN A 169 -9.64 1.75 12.80
N THR A 170 -8.66 1.71 11.89
CA THR A 170 -7.99 0.43 11.53
C THR A 170 -6.61 0.24 12.14
N GLY A 171 -6.00 1.31 12.68
CA GLY A 171 -4.58 1.29 13.06
C GLY A 171 -3.61 1.15 11.88
N LYS A 172 -4.11 1.16 10.64
CA LYS A 172 -3.29 1.07 9.41
C LYS A 172 -3.05 2.46 8.82
N GLY A 173 -1.79 2.74 8.47
CA GLY A 173 -1.40 3.94 7.74
C GLY A 173 -1.89 3.92 6.29
N ARG A 174 -2.29 5.08 5.76
CA ARG A 174 -2.65 5.28 4.34
C ARG A 174 -1.43 5.21 3.42
N ILE A 175 -0.26 5.52 3.98
CA ILE A 175 1.03 5.54 3.31
C ILE A 175 2.01 4.76 4.21
N ALA A 176 2.03 3.45 3.97
CA ALA A 176 2.85 2.44 4.63
C ALA A 176 2.92 1.21 3.70
N PRO A 177 3.94 0.33 3.81
CA PRO A 177 5.06 0.39 4.74
C PRO A 177 6.23 1.21 4.19
N LEU A 178 6.74 2.16 4.99
CA LEU A 178 7.99 2.87 4.73
C LEU A 178 9.08 2.43 5.71
N VAL A 179 10.31 2.37 5.23
CA VAL A 179 11.50 2.06 6.05
C VAL A 179 12.21 3.34 6.46
N SER A 180 12.34 4.27 5.51
CA SER A 180 12.88 5.59 5.78
C SER A 180 12.33 6.62 4.81
N ILE A 181 12.33 7.86 5.26
CA ILE A 181 12.16 9.04 4.43
C ILE A 181 13.33 9.98 4.71
N SER A 182 13.88 10.55 3.65
CA SER A 182 14.92 11.56 3.74
C SER A 182 14.58 12.73 2.83
N PHE A 183 15.00 13.92 3.25
CA PHE A 183 14.72 15.14 2.53
C PHE A 183 16.02 15.90 2.29
N SER A 184 16.10 16.61 1.16
CA SER A 184 17.15 17.60 0.95
C SER A 184 16.54 18.87 0.36
N ILE A 185 16.93 20.01 0.90
CA ILE A 185 16.51 21.32 0.38
C ILE A 185 17.65 21.87 -0.45
N ASP A 186 17.34 22.23 -1.69
CA ASP A 186 18.19 23.04 -2.53
C ASP A 186 17.67 24.48 -2.53
N SER A 187 18.38 25.36 -1.85
CA SER A 187 18.11 26.80 -1.83
C SER A 187 18.98 27.58 -2.83
N THR A 188 19.80 26.89 -3.62
CA THR A 188 20.74 27.51 -4.56
C THR A 188 20.07 27.75 -5.90
N GLY A 189 19.29 28.82 -5.99
CA GLY A 189 18.63 29.20 -7.24
C GLY A 189 17.53 30.23 -7.05
N THR A 190 16.92 30.65 -8.16
CA THR A 190 15.76 31.57 -8.15
C THR A 190 14.49 30.90 -7.62
N ARG A 191 14.45 29.56 -7.55
CA ARG A 191 13.35 28.79 -6.98
C ARG A 191 13.90 27.68 -6.08
N PRO A 192 13.72 27.77 -4.75
CA PRO A 192 14.17 26.70 -3.87
C PRO A 192 13.34 25.43 -4.12
N SER A 193 13.95 24.26 -3.96
CA SER A 193 13.32 22.98 -4.21
C SER A 193 13.59 21.99 -3.09
N VAL A 194 12.70 21.02 -2.93
CA VAL A 194 12.83 19.93 -1.97
C VAL A 194 12.88 18.62 -2.73
N THR A 195 13.91 17.82 -2.45
CA THR A 195 13.98 16.43 -2.90
C THR A 195 13.41 15.55 -1.80
N VAL A 196 12.39 14.77 -2.15
CA VAL A 196 11.80 13.75 -1.29
C VAL A 196 12.34 12.40 -1.73
N ARG A 197 12.96 11.65 -0.82
CA ARG A 197 13.37 10.27 -1.07
C ARG A 197 12.67 9.34 -0.08
N ALA A 198 11.88 8.43 -0.61
CA ALA A 198 11.13 7.44 0.15
C ALA A 198 11.66 6.04 -0.12
N VAL A 199 11.77 5.24 0.94
CA VAL A 199 12.26 3.86 0.88
C VAL A 199 11.23 2.93 1.50
N ALA A 200 10.89 1.86 0.80
CA ALA A 200 10.08 0.76 1.31
C ALA A 200 10.80 -0.57 1.09
N ARG A 201 10.45 -1.59 1.89
CA ARG A 201 10.95 -2.96 1.73
C ARG A 201 9.78 -3.92 1.60
N TYR A 202 9.98 -4.96 0.81
CA TYR A 202 9.09 -6.11 0.72
C TYR A 202 9.89 -7.40 0.88
N LYS A 203 9.20 -8.47 1.25
CA LYS A 203 9.82 -9.77 1.53
C LYS A 203 9.83 -10.61 0.27
N THR A 204 10.99 -11.18 -0.06
CA THR A 204 11.16 -12.17 -1.12
C THR A 204 11.75 -13.44 -0.50
N GLY A 205 10.91 -14.42 -0.18
CA GLY A 205 11.36 -15.65 0.47
C GLY A 205 11.94 -15.40 1.87
N SER A 206 13.25 -15.59 2.06
CA SER A 206 13.97 -15.33 3.31
C SER A 206 14.65 -13.96 3.36
N THR A 207 14.65 -13.21 2.27
CA THR A 207 15.34 -11.91 2.15
C THR A 207 14.36 -10.75 2.02
N TYR A 208 14.86 -9.53 2.19
CA TYR A 208 14.11 -8.30 1.93
C TYR A 208 14.72 -7.57 0.75
N GLU A 209 13.88 -7.16 -0.18
CA GLU A 209 14.25 -6.27 -1.28
C GLU A 209 13.77 -4.85 -0.98
N GLN A 210 14.43 -3.85 -1.57
CA GLN A 210 14.18 -2.45 -1.28
C GLN A 210 13.79 -1.71 -2.56
N ILE A 211 12.69 -0.95 -2.46
CA ILE A 211 12.28 0.03 -3.46
C ILE A 211 12.62 1.41 -2.93
N THR A 212 13.24 2.21 -3.79
CA THR A 212 13.58 3.60 -3.50
C THR A 212 13.00 4.48 -4.59
N GLN A 213 12.24 5.50 -4.19
CA GLN A 213 11.74 6.51 -5.12
C GLN A 213 12.18 7.89 -4.66
N SER A 214 12.56 8.74 -5.61
CA SER A 214 12.93 10.12 -5.36
C SER A 214 12.13 11.04 -6.25
N ARG A 215 11.76 12.23 -5.74
CA ARG A 215 11.10 13.28 -6.50
C ARG A 215 11.60 14.65 -6.05
N ILE A 216 11.96 15.49 -7.02
CA ILE A 216 12.33 16.89 -6.80
C ILE A 216 11.09 17.75 -7.06
N VAL A 217 10.79 18.66 -6.14
CA VAL A 217 9.62 19.53 -6.22
C VAL A 217 10.02 20.95 -5.85
N CYS A 218 9.75 21.89 -6.73
CA CYS A 218 10.00 23.31 -6.44
C CYS A 218 8.99 23.83 -5.43
N LEU A 219 9.46 24.62 -4.48
CA LEU A 219 8.61 25.42 -3.60
C LEU A 219 7.96 26.55 -4.40
N ARG A 220 6.87 27.08 -3.86
CA ARG A 220 6.29 28.31 -4.38
C ARG A 220 7.24 29.47 -4.09
N ASN A 221 7.37 30.38 -5.04
CA ASN A 221 8.16 31.58 -4.82
C ASN A 221 7.53 32.41 -3.70
N ALA A 222 8.32 32.71 -2.66
CA ALA A 222 7.90 33.52 -1.53
C ALA A 222 7.93 35.04 -1.82
N ASN A 223 8.58 35.43 -2.93
CA ASN A 223 8.86 36.82 -3.33
C ASN A 223 8.14 37.25 -4.59
#